data_AF-A0A945SA56-F1
#
_entry.id   AF-A0A945SA56-F1
#
_cell.length_a   1.000
_cell.length_b   1.000
_cell.length_c   1.000
_cell.angle_alpha   90.00
_cell.angle_beta   90.00
_cell.angle_gamma   90.00
#
_symmetry.space_group_name_H-M   'P 1'
#
loop_
_entity.id
_entity.type
_entity.pdbx_description
1 polymer ?
#
loop_
_entity_poly.entity_id
_entity_poly.type
_entity_poly.pdbx_seq_one_letter_code
_entity_poly.pdbx_strand_id
1 'polypeptide(L)' 'MVRTQIQLPDELYAEAKRIAREREMSLAEVVRRAIELIAHAYPPVDRAGVDWTPPAPRRLGSFLTPLMGSSRRTTET' A
#
# COMPACT_ATOMS: atom_id res chain seq x y z
N MET A 1 13.50 14.84 -21.54
CA MET A 1 13.91 13.78 -20.59
C MET A 1 15.09 14.29 -19.78
N VAL A 2 15.14 13.98 -18.49
CA VAL A 2 16.27 14.28 -17.60
C VAL A 2 17.16 13.04 -17.50
N ARG A 3 18.48 13.20 -17.58
CA ARG A 3 19.42 12.09 -17.36
C ARG A 3 19.60 11.90 -15.86
N THR A 4 19.31 10.70 -15.38
CA THR A 4 19.44 10.33 -13.98
C THR A 4 20.25 9.04 -13.86
N GLN A 5 21.11 8.97 -12.84
CA GLN A 5 21.78 7.73 -12.45
C GLN A 5 21.12 7.23 -11.17
N ILE A 6 20.67 5.99 -11.18
CA ILE A 6 20.07 5.30 -10.03
C ILE A 6 20.84 4.01 -9.75
N GLN A 7 20.82 3.56 -8.51
CA GLN A 7 21.37 2.25 -8.14
C GLN A 7 20.24 1.22 -8.12
N LEU A 8 20.51 0.03 -8.64
CA LEU A 8 19.61 -1.11 -8.60
C LEU A 8 20.35 -2.27 -7.94
N PRO A 9 19.70 -3.03 -7.03
CA PRO A 9 20.26 -4.30 -6.57
C PRO A 9 20.57 -5.21 -7.76
N ASP A 10 21.65 -6.00 -7.66
CA ASP A 10 22.16 -6.80 -8.78
C ASP A 10 21.09 -7.75 -9.34
N GLU A 11 20.33 -8.42 -8.48
CA GLU A 11 19.25 -9.32 -8.90
C GLU A 11 18.13 -8.57 -9.65
N LEU A 12 17.76 -7.38 -9.19
CA LEU A 12 16.75 -6.55 -9.85
C LEU A 12 17.24 -6.05 -11.21
N TYR A 13 18.53 -5.69 -11.31
CA TYR A 13 19.16 -5.29 -12.56
C TYR A 13 19.21 -6.44 -13.57
N ALA A 14 19.55 -7.65 -13.13
CA ALA A 14 19.57 -8.84 -13.96
C ALA A 14 18.17 -9.15 -14.52
N GLU A 15 17.14 -9.06 -13.68
CA GLU A 15 15.76 -9.29 -14.08
C GLU A 15 15.25 -8.21 -15.06
N ALA A 16 15.59 -6.95 -14.81
CA ALA A 16 15.26 -5.86 -15.73
C ALA A 16 15.92 -6.04 -17.11
N LYS A 17 17.17 -6.54 -17.16
CA LYS A 17 17.83 -6.88 -18.44
C LYS A 17 17.15 -8.04 -19.16
N ARG A 18 16.73 -9.07 -18.42
CA ARG A 18 16.02 -10.22 -18.99
C ARG A 18 14.75 -9.75 -19.70
N ILE A 19 13.95 -8.91 -19.02
CA ILE A 19 12.73 -8.31 -19.57
C ILE A 19 13.04 -7.45 -20.80
N ALA A 20 14.05 -6.58 -20.71
CA ALA A 20 14.46 -5.72 -21.82
C ALA A 20 14.78 -6.53 -23.08
N ARG A 21 15.54 -7.62 -22.93
CA ARG A 21 15.88 -8.54 -24.02
C ARG A 21 14.66 -9.25 -24.60
N GLU A 22 13.81 -9.83 -23.76
CA GLU A 22 12.64 -10.60 -24.21
C GLU A 22 11.56 -9.75 -24.87
N ARG A 23 11.52 -8.46 -24.55
CA ARG A 23 10.54 -7.51 -25.10
C ARG A 23 11.13 -6.56 -26.13
N GLU A 24 12.36 -6.81 -26.58
CA GLU A 24 13.07 -6.02 -27.59
C GLU A 24 13.06 -4.51 -27.29
N MET A 25 13.30 -4.15 -26.02
CA MET A 25 13.30 -2.77 -25.56
C MET A 25 14.57 -2.42 -24.78
N SER A 26 14.86 -1.13 -24.65
CA SER A 26 15.99 -0.68 -23.85
C SER A 26 15.71 -0.86 -22.34
N LEU A 27 16.77 -0.98 -21.53
CA LEU A 27 16.62 -0.98 -20.07
C LEU A 27 15.97 0.32 -19.56
N ALA A 28 16.26 1.47 -20.20
CA ALA A 28 15.65 2.75 -19.85
C ALA A 28 14.13 2.74 -20.07
N GLU A 29 13.66 2.04 -21.10
CA GLU A 29 12.24 1.88 -21.40
C GLU A 29 11.54 0.99 -20.36
N VAL A 30 12.20 -0.09 -19.90
CA VAL A 30 11.70 -0.90 -18.78
C VAL A 30 11.54 -0.06 -17.52
N VAL A 31 12.55 0.74 -17.17
CA VAL A 31 12.52 1.61 -15.98
C VAL A 31 11.43 2.68 -16.13
N ARG A 32 11.29 3.30 -17.31
CA ARG A 32 10.22 4.28 -17.56
C ARG A 32 8.84 3.68 -17.30
N ARG A 33 8.54 2.52 -17.89
CA ARG A 33 7.25 1.83 -17.72
C ARG A 33 6.99 1.44 -16.27
N ALA A 34 8.02 0.98 -15.55
CA ALA A 34 7.91 0.65 -14.14
C ALA A 34 7.54 1.89 -13.30
N ILE A 35 8.18 3.03 -13.57
CA ILE A 35 7.88 4.30 -12.87
C ILE A 35 6.46 4.77 -13.22
N GLU A 36 6.03 4.66 -14.47
CA GLU A 36 4.66 5.01 -14.89
C GLU A 36 3.61 4.14 -14.18
N LEU A 37 3.85 2.84 -14.05
CA LEU A 37 2.99 1.93 -13.31
C LEU A 37 2.90 2.31 -11.82
N ILE A 38 4.03 2.63 -11.19
CA ILE A 38 4.07 3.07 -9.79
C ILE A 38 3.35 4.40 -9.62
N ALA A 39 3.57 5.38 -10.49
CA ALA A 39 2.90 6.68 -10.44
C ALA A 39 1.37 6.54 -10.59
N HIS A 40 0.91 5.58 -11.39
CA HIS A 40 -0.51 5.27 -11.50
C HIS A 40 -1.07 4.61 -10.23
N ALA A 41 -0.32 3.70 -9.60
CA ALA A 41 -0.72 3.02 -8.37
C ALA A 41 -0.72 3.94 -7.14
N TYR A 42 0.12 4.97 -7.14
CA TYR A 42 0.25 5.95 -6.06
C TYR A 42 -0.08 7.35 -6.59
N PRO A 43 -1.37 7.67 -6.82
CA PRO A 43 -1.76 9.02 -7.22
C PRO A 43 -1.30 10.03 -6.16
N PRO A 44 -1.10 11.31 -6.54
CA PRO A 44 -0.79 12.36 -5.58
C PRO A 44 -1.79 12.33 -4.42
N VAL A 45 -1.26 12.22 -3.20
CA VAL A 45 -2.08 12.48 -2.01
C VAL A 45 -2.31 13.97 -1.97
N ASP A 46 -3.56 14.40 -2.14
CA ASP A 46 -3.94 15.79 -1.91
C ASP A 46 -3.58 16.14 -0.46
N ARG A 47 -2.47 16.88 -0.28
CA ARG A 47 -2.08 17.46 1.02
C ARG A 47 -2.96 18.64 1.41
N ALA A 48 -4.04 18.89 0.68
CA ALA A 48 -5.02 19.91 0.98
C ALA A 48 -5.91 19.44 2.15
N GLY A 49 -5.39 19.50 3.37
CA GLY A 49 -6.10 19.91 4.58
C GLY A 49 -7.46 19.31 4.90
N VAL A 50 -7.86 18.16 4.36
CA VAL A 50 -9.04 17.46 4.86
C VAL A 50 -8.56 16.65 6.04
N ASP A 51 -8.81 17.17 7.25
CA ASP A 51 -8.78 16.37 8.46
C ASP A 51 -9.62 15.12 8.20
N TRP A 52 -8.94 14.01 7.92
CA TRP A 52 -9.61 12.76 7.68
C TRP A 52 -10.40 12.42 8.94
N THR A 53 -11.73 12.46 8.82
CA THR A 53 -12.63 12.08 9.90
C THR A 53 -13.12 10.68 9.61
N PRO A 54 -12.97 9.73 10.55
CA PRO A 54 -13.53 8.40 10.36
C PRO A 54 -15.06 8.52 10.21
N PRO A 55 -15.70 7.67 9.38
CA PRO A 55 -17.15 7.66 9.31
C PRO A 55 -17.75 7.36 10.68
N ALA A 56 -18.95 7.89 10.93
CA ALA A 56 -19.65 7.65 12.19
C ALA A 56 -19.73 6.13 12.48
N PRO A 57 -19.43 5.69 13.71
CA PRO A 57 -19.51 4.29 14.09
C PRO A 57 -20.89 3.72 13.78
N ARG A 58 -20.93 2.54 13.14
CA ARG A 58 -22.17 1.80 12.91
C ARG A 58 -22.37 0.78 14.02
N ARG A 59 -23.61 0.64 14.50
CA ARG A 59 -23.99 -0.43 15.43
C ARG A 59 -23.88 -1.78 14.69
N LEU A 60 -22.88 -2.59 15.03
CA LEU A 60 -22.61 -3.90 14.40
C LEU A 60 -23.40 -5.07 15.02
N GLY A 61 -24.35 -4.78 15.90
CA GLY A 61 -25.15 -5.78 16.61
C GLY A 61 -24.54 -6.18 17.95
N SER A 62 -25.12 -7.24 18.56
CA SER A 62 -24.62 -7.82 19.80
C SER A 62 -23.40 -8.70 19.53
N PHE A 63 -22.50 -8.77 20.51
CA PHE A 63 -21.38 -9.71 20.48
C PHE A 63 -21.93 -11.14 20.37
N LEU A 64 -21.60 -11.85 19.30
CA LEU A 64 -22.09 -13.22 19.04
C LEU A 64 -21.24 -14.30 19.72
N THR A 65 -20.03 -13.94 20.13
CA THR A 65 -19.19 -14.82 20.93
C THR A 65 -19.70 -14.84 22.36
N PRO A 66 -19.93 -16.01 22.97
CA PRO A 66 -20.25 -16.10 24.39
C PRO A 66 -19.15 -15.39 25.19
N LEU A 67 -19.54 -14.38 25.97
CA LEU A 67 -18.68 -13.82 27.01
C LEU A 67 -18.53 -14.91 28.09
N MET A 68 -17.61 -15.86 27.88
CA MET A 68 -17.19 -16.74 28.98
C MET A 68 -16.52 -15.85 30.02
N GLY A 69 -17.26 -15.57 31.10
CA GLY A 69 -16.74 -14.90 32.29
C GLY A 69 -17.47 -13.63 32.71
N SER A 70 -18.82 -13.60 32.71
CA SER A 70 -19.51 -12.65 33.58
C SER A 70 -19.46 -13.15 35.02
N SER A 71 -18.55 -12.62 35.84
CA SER A 71 -18.75 -12.58 37.29
C SER A 71 -19.01 -11.15 37.70
N ARG A 72 -20.28 -10.74 37.63
CA ARG A 72 -20.76 -9.58 38.39
C ARG A 72 -20.52 -9.86 39.87
N ARG A 73 -19.64 -9.11 40.52
CA ARG A 73 -19.71 -8.94 41.98
C ARG A 73 -20.64 -7.78 42.26
N THR A 74 -21.91 -8.12 42.46
CA THR A 74 -22.82 -7.34 43.29
C THR A 74 -22.50 -7.75 44.73
N THR A 75 -21.98 -6.83 45.53
CA THR A 75 -22.12 -6.91 46.99
C THR A 75 -22.67 -5.57 47.44
N GLU A 76 -23.95 -5.63 47.80
CA GLU A 76 -24.66 -4.68 48.65
C GLU A 76 -23.90 -4.48 49.97
N THR A 77 -23.90 -3.25 50.48
CA THR A 77 -24.08 -2.94 51.92
C THR A 77 -24.67 -1.53 52.01
#